data_AF-A0A4S8HZR1-F1
#
_entry.id   AF-A0A4S8HZR1-F1
#
_cell.length_a   1.000
_cell.length_b   1.000
_cell.length_c   1.000
_cell.angle_alpha   90.00
_cell.angle_beta   90.00
_cell.angle_gamma   90.00
#
_symmetry.space_group_name_H-M   'P 1'
#
loop_
_entity.id
_entity.type
_entity.pdbx_description
1 polymer ?
#
loop_
_entity_poly.entity_id
_entity_poly.type
_entity_poly.pdbx_seq_one_letter_code
_entity_poly.pdbx_strand_id
1 'polypeptide(L)'
;MRKLKAKSNKSFGVLKDKSIHPIKATYNLFSTNTIEFSDGTIEQATCLNCLNTPCMNYDQAELIISLLPEMPNNNTSKVCPTDAIGFDENIFPTINATACIGCGLCIQRCPYGAIEWQEYKAYISKSFSNMYSWVNDLSMEEYQIRHKKYIDIQNKPALINLPKEFITKLYNDTINYCKKINGFDNLFVRNLFINLGLRNKIRAIGNNYIRFDLLAEFDNSIIVGEIGLNNTDILEEPRAILDDIAILFSRYNIPKETIIPIIITLAFPNKRSDVYEVITDINNVLSIQIRTIPFHLLVMMNLFHLRLEPTQFFKLFNIDKNNLSSINDSLKIIPELKTIDPYLNHSFYQATK
;
A
#
# COMPACT_ATOMS: atom_id res chain seq x y z
N MET A 1 18.75 -22.67 -17.56
CA MET A 1 17.55 -22.14 -18.24
C MET A 1 16.30 -22.84 -17.71
N ARG A 2 15.60 -22.27 -16.71
CA ARG A 2 14.29 -22.79 -16.29
C ARG A 2 13.25 -22.25 -17.27
N LYS A 3 12.75 -23.09 -18.18
CA LYS A 3 11.53 -22.80 -18.92
C LYS A 3 10.38 -22.84 -17.92
N LEU A 4 9.88 -21.68 -17.50
CA LEU A 4 8.50 -21.59 -17.04
C LEU A 4 7.65 -21.91 -18.27
N LYS A 5 7.27 -23.18 -18.44
CA LYS A 5 6.12 -23.49 -19.28
C LYS A 5 4.97 -22.76 -18.61
N ALA A 6 4.39 -21.78 -19.31
CA ALA A 6 3.09 -21.25 -18.92
C ALA A 6 2.17 -22.45 -18.62
N LYS A 7 1.34 -22.35 -17.56
CA LYS A 7 0.21 -23.28 -17.44
C LYS A 7 -0.45 -23.35 -18.81
N SER A 8 -0.72 -24.55 -19.30
CA SER A 8 -0.80 -24.94 -20.71
C SER A 8 -1.86 -24.25 -21.59
N ASN A 9 -2.44 -23.11 -21.19
CA ASN A 9 -3.42 -22.30 -21.92
C ASN A 9 -3.31 -20.77 -21.69
N LYS A 10 -2.27 -20.23 -21.02
CA LYS A 10 -2.18 -18.78 -20.76
C LYS A 10 -1.71 -18.01 -22.01
N SER A 11 -2.51 -17.03 -22.45
CA SER A 11 -2.13 -16.11 -23.54
C SER A 11 -1.67 -14.75 -23.02
N PHE A 12 -0.73 -14.12 -23.73
CA PHE A 12 -0.09 -12.86 -23.37
C PHE A 12 -0.25 -11.84 -24.48
N GLY A 13 -0.56 -10.59 -24.12
CA GLY A 13 -0.64 -9.49 -25.07
C GLY A 13 0.75 -8.93 -25.37
N VAL A 14 1.12 -8.85 -26.64
CA VAL A 14 2.43 -8.32 -27.08
C VAL A 14 2.24 -7.37 -28.25
N LEU A 15 3.01 -6.27 -28.29
CA LEU A 15 2.96 -5.32 -29.41
C LEU A 15 3.27 -6.04 -30.72
N LYS A 16 2.45 -5.79 -31.75
CA LYS A 16 2.63 -6.36 -33.10
C LYS A 16 3.94 -5.86 -33.73
N ASP A 17 4.18 -4.56 -33.64
CA ASP A 17 5.42 -3.94 -34.10
C ASP A 17 6.44 -3.89 -32.95
N LYS A 18 7.60 -4.51 -33.16
CA LYS A 18 8.68 -4.56 -32.16
C LYS A 18 9.48 -3.26 -32.07
N SER A 19 9.38 -2.38 -33.08
CA SER A 19 10.02 -1.07 -33.08
C SER A 19 9.28 -0.06 -32.19
N ILE A 20 7.96 -0.24 -32.05
CA ILE A 20 7.11 0.58 -31.19
C ILE A 20 7.30 0.17 -29.73
N HIS A 21 7.35 1.16 -28.84
CA HIS A 21 7.35 0.94 -27.41
C HIS A 21 6.51 2.02 -26.72
N PRO A 22 5.95 1.73 -25.53
CA PRO A 22 5.32 2.75 -24.69
C PRO A 22 6.32 3.88 -24.42
N ILE A 23 5.81 5.10 -24.30
CA ILE A 23 6.55 6.27 -23.80
C ILE A 23 5.91 6.82 -22.54
N LYS A 24 4.57 6.79 -22.45
CA LYS A 24 3.83 7.40 -21.34
C LYS A 24 2.62 6.56 -20.95
N ALA A 25 2.48 6.25 -19.66
CA ALA A 25 1.22 5.75 -19.10
C ALA A 25 0.55 6.90 -18.34
N THR A 26 -0.72 7.17 -18.67
CA THR A 26 -1.54 8.15 -17.95
C THR A 26 -2.57 7.42 -17.11
N TYR A 27 -2.40 7.51 -15.80
CA TYR A 27 -3.32 6.95 -14.83
C TYR A 27 -4.33 8.02 -14.44
N ASN A 28 -5.61 7.69 -14.53
CA ASN A 28 -6.70 8.57 -14.17
C ASN A 28 -7.55 7.94 -13.07
N LEU A 29 -7.88 8.72 -12.06
CA LEU A 29 -8.85 8.33 -11.04
C LEU A 29 -10.26 8.38 -11.65
N PHE A 30 -11.03 7.30 -11.47
CA PHE A 30 -12.42 7.17 -11.92
C PHE A 30 -12.67 7.40 -13.42
N SER A 31 -11.64 7.23 -14.26
CA SER A 31 -11.75 7.34 -15.71
C SER A 31 -10.72 6.44 -16.39
N THR A 32 -10.86 6.29 -17.70
CA THR A 32 -10.06 5.36 -18.49
C THR A 32 -8.58 5.74 -18.49
N ASN A 33 -7.72 4.77 -18.23
CA ASN A 33 -6.27 4.93 -18.35
C ASN A 33 -5.82 4.85 -19.82
N THR A 34 -4.75 5.56 -20.18
CA THR A 34 -4.21 5.57 -21.56
C THR A 34 -2.72 5.30 -21.60
N ILE A 35 -2.25 4.80 -22.74
CA ILE A 35 -0.83 4.59 -23.04
C ILE A 35 -0.50 5.33 -24.35
N GLU A 36 0.54 6.16 -24.29
CA GLU A 36 1.18 6.80 -25.44
C GLU A 36 2.37 5.98 -25.90
N PHE A 37 2.53 5.82 -27.21
CA PHE A 37 3.56 5.02 -27.86
C PHE A 37 4.54 5.88 -28.65
N SER A 38 5.69 5.28 -29.00
CA SER A 38 6.79 5.95 -29.69
C SER A 38 6.52 6.40 -31.12
N ASP A 39 5.44 5.93 -31.71
CA ASP A 39 4.93 6.38 -33.01
C ASP A 39 3.95 7.56 -32.89
N GLY A 40 3.67 8.02 -31.66
CA GLY A 40 2.71 9.09 -31.34
C GLY A 40 1.28 8.59 -31.14
N THR A 41 1.01 7.30 -31.28
CA THR A 41 -0.32 6.71 -31.06
C THR A 41 -0.67 6.74 -29.57
N ILE A 42 -1.94 7.04 -29.24
CA ILE A 42 -2.48 6.98 -27.87
C ILE A 42 -3.64 6.00 -27.87
N GLU A 43 -3.56 4.97 -27.01
CA GLU A 43 -4.59 3.94 -26.88
C GLU A 43 -5.08 3.83 -25.44
N GLN A 44 -6.26 3.24 -25.26
CA GLN A 44 -6.72 2.82 -23.94
C GLN A 44 -5.81 1.73 -23.39
N ALA A 45 -5.44 1.85 -22.12
CA ALA A 45 -4.72 0.83 -21.38
C ALA A 45 -5.52 -0.48 -21.31
N THR A 46 -4.86 -1.61 -21.51
CA THR A 46 -5.51 -2.92 -21.56
C THR A 46 -4.66 -4.00 -20.89
N CYS A 47 -5.31 -5.01 -20.33
CA CYS A 47 -4.64 -6.08 -19.61
C CYS A 47 -3.84 -6.96 -20.57
N LEU A 48 -2.52 -6.99 -20.44
CA LEU A 48 -1.66 -7.84 -21.27
C LEU A 48 -1.40 -9.23 -20.67
N ASN A 49 -2.14 -9.59 -19.61
CA ASN A 49 -2.02 -10.85 -18.89
C ASN A 49 -0.58 -11.19 -18.44
N CYS A 50 0.09 -10.21 -17.82
CA CYS A 50 1.50 -10.28 -17.36
C CYS A 50 1.87 -11.65 -16.79
N LEU A 51 3.08 -12.12 -17.07
CA LEU A 51 3.54 -13.43 -16.61
C LEU A 51 3.63 -13.50 -15.09
N ASN A 52 4.26 -12.52 -14.44
CA ASN A 52 4.43 -12.47 -12.98
C ASN A 52 3.23 -11.87 -12.24
N THR A 53 2.24 -11.32 -12.95
CA THR A 53 0.99 -10.77 -12.36
C THR A 53 1.24 -9.85 -11.14
N PRO A 54 2.01 -8.76 -11.30
CA PRO A 54 2.39 -7.91 -10.16
C PRO A 54 1.17 -7.25 -9.50
N CYS A 55 0.06 -7.07 -10.21
CA CYS A 55 -1.21 -6.59 -9.64
C CYS A 55 -1.86 -7.58 -8.64
N MET A 56 -1.50 -8.86 -8.69
CA MET A 56 -2.02 -9.92 -7.82
C MET A 56 -1.02 -10.31 -6.74
N ASN A 57 0.27 -10.33 -7.08
CA ASN A 57 1.32 -10.86 -6.23
C ASN A 57 2.52 -9.89 -6.09
N TYR A 58 3.02 -9.77 -4.86
CA TYR A 58 4.34 -9.25 -4.56
C TYR A 58 5.42 -10.28 -4.93
N ASP A 59 6.54 -9.78 -5.43
CA ASP A 59 7.74 -10.59 -5.61
C ASP A 59 8.34 -10.92 -4.23
N GLN A 60 8.98 -12.09 -4.12
CA GLN A 60 9.54 -12.54 -2.82
C GLN A 60 10.56 -11.55 -2.24
N ALA A 61 11.31 -10.85 -3.09
CA ALA A 61 12.27 -9.83 -2.67
C ALA A 61 11.59 -8.60 -2.01
N GLU A 62 10.32 -8.34 -2.29
CA GLU A 62 9.53 -7.26 -1.66
C GLU A 62 9.04 -7.66 -0.25
N LEU A 63 8.96 -8.96 0.04
CA LEU A 63 8.43 -9.50 1.30
C LEU A 63 9.52 -9.86 2.33
N ILE A 64 10.78 -9.90 1.89
CA ILE A 64 11.91 -10.28 2.74
C ILE A 64 12.57 -9.00 3.29
N ILE A 65 12.65 -8.93 4.63
CA ILE A 65 13.57 -8.05 5.37
C ILE A 65 14.53 -8.94 6.17
N SER A 66 15.77 -8.50 6.32
CA SER A 66 16.83 -9.27 6.98
C SER A 66 16.68 -9.25 8.50
N LEU A 67 16.04 -8.22 9.03
CA LEU A 67 15.70 -8.08 10.44
C LEU A 67 14.83 -9.24 10.95
N LEU A 68 15.23 -9.83 12.08
CA LEU A 68 14.55 -10.91 12.80
C LEU A 68 14.06 -12.04 11.85
N PRO A 69 14.98 -12.80 11.23
CA PRO A 69 14.61 -13.84 10.25
C PRO A 69 13.83 -15.01 10.87
N GLU A 70 14.02 -15.29 12.16
CA GLU A 70 13.35 -16.34 12.91
C GLU A 70 11.92 -16.00 13.35
N MET A 71 11.49 -14.74 13.21
CA MET A 71 10.15 -14.30 13.61
C MET A 71 9.08 -14.95 12.72
N PRO A 72 8.11 -15.68 13.30
CA PRO A 72 6.94 -16.14 12.56
C PRO A 72 6.15 -14.94 12.00
N ASN A 73 6.02 -14.88 10.68
CA ASN A 73 5.41 -13.75 9.99
C ASN A 73 4.36 -14.21 8.97
N ASN A 74 3.41 -13.32 8.66
CA ASN A 74 2.53 -13.52 7.53
C ASN A 74 3.26 -13.14 6.22
N ASN A 75 3.61 -14.15 5.43
CA ASN A 75 4.37 -14.02 4.19
C ASN A 75 3.49 -14.12 2.92
N THR A 76 2.17 -13.93 3.03
CA THR A 76 1.30 -13.96 1.84
C THR A 76 1.79 -12.97 0.78
N SER A 77 1.91 -13.42 -0.47
CA SER A 77 2.28 -12.56 -1.60
C SER A 77 1.10 -11.74 -2.12
N LYS A 78 -0.12 -11.97 -1.63
CA LYS A 78 -1.33 -11.33 -2.17
C LYS A 78 -1.27 -9.81 -2.02
N VAL A 79 -1.46 -9.11 -3.14
CA VAL A 79 -1.62 -7.65 -3.20
C VAL A 79 -3.00 -7.23 -2.68
N CYS A 80 -4.04 -7.96 -3.06
CA CYS A 80 -5.40 -7.66 -2.63
C CYS A 80 -5.62 -8.17 -1.19
N PRO A 81 -5.87 -7.27 -0.20
CA PRO A 81 -6.04 -7.68 1.18
C PRO A 81 -7.37 -8.39 1.45
N THR A 82 -8.35 -8.27 0.54
CA THR A 82 -9.66 -8.94 0.63
C THR A 82 -9.81 -10.15 -0.29
N ASP A 83 -8.73 -10.55 -0.96
CA ASP A 83 -8.72 -11.67 -1.91
C ASP A 83 -9.71 -11.51 -3.08
N ALA A 84 -10.02 -10.27 -3.47
CA ALA A 84 -10.98 -9.97 -4.52
C ALA A 84 -10.45 -10.19 -5.95
N ILE A 85 -9.15 -10.46 -6.13
CA ILE A 85 -8.53 -10.66 -7.44
C ILE A 85 -8.28 -12.15 -7.69
N GLY A 86 -8.82 -12.67 -8.79
CA GLY A 86 -8.74 -14.08 -9.17
C GLY A 86 -8.32 -14.26 -10.63
N PHE A 87 -8.57 -15.45 -11.17
CA PHE A 87 -8.41 -15.75 -12.59
C PHE A 87 -9.73 -16.25 -13.17
N ASP A 88 -10.01 -15.93 -14.43
CA ASP A 88 -11.02 -16.63 -15.23
C ASP A 88 -10.48 -17.95 -15.81
N GLU A 89 -11.34 -18.64 -16.57
CA GLU A 89 -11.03 -19.89 -17.27
C GLU A 89 -9.85 -19.79 -18.25
N ASN A 90 -9.58 -18.59 -18.78
CA ASN A 90 -8.49 -18.30 -19.70
C ASN A 90 -7.22 -17.80 -18.98
N ILE A 91 -7.19 -17.89 -17.65
CA ILE A 91 -6.08 -17.43 -16.80
C ILE A 91 -5.83 -15.92 -17.01
N PHE A 92 -6.88 -15.14 -17.26
CA PHE A 92 -6.83 -13.68 -17.16
C PHE A 92 -7.22 -13.24 -15.77
N PRO A 93 -6.55 -12.23 -15.20
CA PRO A 93 -6.97 -11.61 -13.95
C PRO A 93 -8.42 -11.12 -14.02
N THR A 94 -9.18 -11.36 -12.95
CA THR A 94 -10.56 -10.88 -12.76
C THR A 94 -10.74 -10.26 -11.37
N ILE A 95 -11.73 -9.36 -11.23
CA ILE A 95 -12.07 -8.74 -9.94
C ILE A 95 -13.48 -9.14 -9.52
N ASN A 96 -13.62 -9.65 -8.30
CA ASN A 96 -14.90 -9.80 -7.63
C ASN A 96 -15.31 -8.43 -7.05
N ALA A 97 -16.27 -7.76 -7.71
CA ALA A 97 -16.75 -6.44 -7.30
C ALA A 97 -17.37 -6.41 -5.90
N THR A 98 -17.98 -7.51 -5.45
CA THR A 98 -18.58 -7.65 -4.10
C THR A 98 -17.52 -7.69 -3.01
N ALA A 99 -16.38 -8.35 -3.26
CA ALA A 99 -15.28 -8.47 -2.30
C ALA A 99 -14.30 -7.29 -2.36
N CYS A 100 -14.20 -6.61 -3.51
CA CYS A 100 -13.33 -5.47 -3.70
C CYS A 100 -13.75 -4.31 -2.79
N ILE A 101 -12.82 -3.63 -2.13
CA ILE A 101 -13.10 -2.45 -1.29
C ILE A 101 -12.73 -1.12 -1.97
N GLY A 102 -12.13 -1.16 -3.16
CA GLY A 102 -11.73 0.04 -3.91
C GLY A 102 -10.38 0.64 -3.50
N CYS A 103 -9.55 -0.05 -2.73
CA CYS A 103 -8.29 0.48 -2.15
C CYS A 103 -7.18 0.85 -3.15
N GLY A 104 -7.25 0.40 -4.41
CA GLY A 104 -6.30 0.79 -5.45
C GLY A 104 -4.93 0.11 -5.43
N LEU A 105 -4.62 -0.76 -4.46
CA LEU A 105 -3.31 -1.45 -4.38
C LEU A 105 -2.93 -2.18 -5.67
N CYS A 106 -3.89 -2.85 -6.31
CA CYS A 106 -3.67 -3.55 -7.59
C CYS A 106 -3.55 -2.59 -8.78
N ILE A 107 -4.20 -1.43 -8.73
CA ILE A 107 -4.16 -0.39 -9.77
C ILE A 107 -2.76 0.21 -9.84
N GLN A 108 -2.21 0.62 -8.69
CA GLN A 108 -0.86 1.14 -8.58
C GLN A 108 0.20 0.13 -9.08
N ARG A 109 -0.03 -1.16 -8.85
CA ARG A 109 0.90 -2.23 -9.25
C ARG A 109 0.75 -2.66 -10.71
N CYS A 110 -0.25 -2.18 -11.45
CA CYS A 110 -0.42 -2.55 -12.84
C CYS A 110 0.57 -1.77 -13.73
N PRO A 111 1.58 -2.42 -14.34
CA PRO A 111 2.58 -1.71 -15.13
C PRO A 111 2.06 -1.17 -16.46
N TYR A 112 0.86 -1.60 -16.86
CA TYR A 112 0.22 -1.22 -18.12
C TYR A 112 -0.98 -0.31 -17.93
N GLY A 113 -1.28 0.13 -16.70
CA GLY A 113 -2.48 0.93 -16.43
C GLY A 113 -3.79 0.21 -16.73
N ALA A 114 -3.78 -1.11 -16.88
CA ALA A 114 -4.95 -1.89 -17.30
C ALA A 114 -6.05 -2.00 -16.25
N ILE A 115 -5.77 -1.64 -15.00
CA ILE A 115 -6.74 -1.67 -13.92
C ILE A 115 -7.12 -0.24 -13.60
N GLU A 116 -8.42 0.04 -13.57
CA GLU A 116 -9.01 1.36 -13.36
C GLU A 116 -10.13 1.27 -12.32
N TRP A 117 -10.61 2.41 -11.84
CA TRP A 117 -11.81 2.43 -10.99
C TRP A 117 -13.06 2.59 -11.85
N GLN A 118 -14.03 1.70 -11.64
CA GLN A 118 -15.41 1.85 -12.11
C GLN A 118 -16.34 1.70 -10.90
N GLU A 119 -17.25 2.67 -10.71
CA GLU A 119 -18.17 2.70 -9.57
C GLU A 119 -17.47 2.48 -8.21
N TYR A 120 -16.30 3.10 -8.03
CA TYR A 120 -15.45 3.00 -6.83
C TYR A 120 -14.84 1.62 -6.54
N LYS A 121 -14.95 0.67 -7.47
CA LYS A 121 -14.30 -0.65 -7.40
C LYS A 121 -13.26 -0.79 -8.50
N ALA A 122 -12.30 -1.70 -8.31
CA ALA A 122 -11.31 -1.98 -9.34
C ALA A 122 -11.95 -2.78 -10.50
N TYR A 123 -11.62 -2.41 -11.72
CA TYR A 123 -12.04 -3.06 -12.95
C TYR A 123 -10.82 -3.27 -13.86
N ILE A 124 -10.78 -4.40 -14.57
CA ILE A 124 -9.67 -4.74 -15.46
C ILE A 124 -10.11 -4.52 -16.90
N SER A 125 -9.54 -3.49 -17.53
CA SER A 125 -9.75 -3.18 -18.93
C SER A 125 -9.25 -4.33 -19.81
N LYS A 126 -10.14 -4.82 -20.69
CA LYS A 126 -9.86 -5.79 -21.75
C LYS A 126 -10.17 -5.17 -23.12
N SER A 127 -9.72 -3.93 -23.36
CA SER A 127 -9.82 -3.30 -24.67
C SER A 127 -8.86 -3.99 -25.64
N PHE A 128 -9.38 -4.78 -26.58
CA PHE A 128 -8.58 -5.49 -27.57
C PHE A 128 -8.23 -4.55 -28.72
N SER A 129 -7.21 -3.71 -28.51
CA SER A 129 -6.66 -2.83 -29.55
C SER A 129 -5.90 -3.63 -30.62
N ASN A 130 -5.93 -3.14 -31.85
CA ASN A 130 -5.17 -3.70 -32.97
C ASN A 130 -3.65 -3.56 -32.81
N MET A 131 -3.16 -2.80 -31.83
CA MET A 131 -1.73 -2.73 -31.51
C MET A 131 -1.15 -4.04 -30.98
N TYR A 132 -1.98 -4.89 -30.36
CA TYR A 132 -1.52 -6.09 -29.68
C TYR A 132 -1.85 -7.37 -30.46
N SER A 133 -0.98 -8.36 -30.33
CA SER A 133 -1.20 -9.75 -30.73
C SER A 133 -1.13 -10.63 -29.49
N TRP A 134 -1.83 -11.77 -29.50
CA TRP A 134 -1.88 -12.69 -28.38
C TRP A 134 -1.02 -13.91 -28.67
N VAL A 135 -0.07 -14.19 -27.78
CA VAL A 135 0.85 -15.33 -27.90
C VAL A 135 0.70 -16.26 -26.70
N ASN A 136 0.85 -17.56 -26.92
CA ASN A 136 0.70 -18.58 -25.86
C ASN A 136 2.03 -18.98 -25.22
N ASP A 137 3.15 -18.72 -25.91
CA ASP A 137 4.49 -19.01 -25.44
C ASP A 137 5.35 -17.75 -25.54
N LEU A 138 5.98 -17.36 -24.43
CA LEU A 138 6.91 -16.24 -24.35
C LEU A 138 8.11 -16.65 -23.48
N SER A 139 9.34 -16.48 -24.00
CA SER A 139 10.54 -16.76 -23.21
C SER A 139 10.76 -15.68 -22.13
N MET A 140 11.52 -16.00 -21.08
CA MET A 140 11.78 -15.04 -19.99
C MET A 140 12.59 -13.86 -20.44
N GLU A 141 13.51 -14.09 -21.37
CA GLU A 141 14.33 -13.06 -21.96
C GLU A 141 13.47 -12.08 -22.77
N GLU A 142 12.55 -12.58 -23.61
CA GLU A 142 11.61 -11.73 -24.35
C GLU A 142 10.64 -10.99 -23.42
N TYR A 143 10.16 -11.64 -22.36
CA TYR A 143 9.33 -10.99 -21.35
C TYR A 143 10.06 -9.83 -20.67
N GLN A 144 11.30 -10.07 -20.23
CA GLN A 144 12.11 -9.05 -19.55
C GLN A 144 12.46 -7.88 -20.46
N ILE A 145 12.87 -8.13 -21.71
CA ILE A 145 13.16 -7.06 -22.69
C ILE A 145 11.92 -6.19 -22.91
N ARG A 146 10.74 -6.81 -23.03
CA ARG A 146 9.48 -6.11 -23.25
C ARG A 146 9.03 -5.35 -22.00
N HIS A 147 9.11 -5.94 -20.81
CA HIS A 147 8.70 -5.31 -19.55
C HIS A 147 9.63 -4.18 -19.10
N LYS A 148 10.95 -4.30 -19.32
CA LYS A 148 11.93 -3.29 -18.91
C LYS A 148 11.61 -1.91 -19.49
N LYS A 149 11.04 -1.86 -20.70
CA LYS A 149 10.61 -0.60 -21.34
C LYS A 149 9.39 0.06 -20.68
N TYR A 150 8.52 -0.67 -19.99
CA TYR A 150 7.29 -0.12 -19.38
C TYR A 150 7.48 0.33 -17.92
N ILE A 151 8.47 -0.23 -17.21
CA ILE A 151 8.68 0.02 -15.77
C ILE A 151 9.13 1.47 -15.51
N ASP A 152 9.84 2.09 -16.46
CA ASP A 152 10.38 3.46 -16.32
C ASP A 152 9.40 4.58 -16.69
N ILE A 153 8.15 4.24 -17.05
CA ILE A 153 7.18 5.13 -17.70
C ILE A 153 5.99 5.50 -16.80
N GLN A 154 5.88 4.88 -15.63
CA GLN A 154 4.73 5.09 -14.73
C GLN A 154 4.68 6.52 -14.23
N ASN A 155 3.77 7.32 -14.78
CA ASN A 155 3.48 8.64 -14.23
C ASN A 155 2.55 8.52 -13.01
N LYS A 156 2.70 9.48 -12.10
CA LYS A 156 1.74 9.68 -11.02
C LYS A 156 0.38 10.08 -11.63
N PRO A 157 -0.74 9.52 -11.14
CA PRO A 157 -2.06 9.99 -11.52
C PRO A 157 -2.20 11.50 -11.30
N ALA A 158 -3.06 12.14 -12.09
CA ALA A 158 -3.40 13.53 -11.83
C ALA A 158 -4.02 13.66 -10.43
N LEU A 159 -3.57 14.68 -9.69
CA LEU A 159 -4.12 15.03 -8.38
C LEU A 159 -5.50 15.67 -8.59
N ILE A 160 -6.56 14.89 -8.39
CA ILE A 160 -7.94 15.34 -8.53
C ILE A 160 -8.66 15.32 -7.17
N ASN A 161 -9.72 16.11 -7.05
CA ASN A 161 -10.58 16.08 -5.87
C ASN A 161 -11.29 14.74 -5.73
N LEU A 162 -11.12 14.08 -4.58
CA LEU A 162 -11.70 12.78 -4.33
C LEU A 162 -13.17 12.91 -3.92
N PRO A 163 -14.07 12.08 -4.50
CA PRO A 163 -15.46 12.03 -4.06
C PRO A 163 -15.57 11.59 -2.59
N LYS A 164 -16.35 12.32 -1.79
CA LYS A 164 -16.63 11.94 -0.38
C LYS A 164 -17.21 10.53 -0.26
N GLU A 165 -18.08 10.16 -1.20
CA GLU A 165 -18.71 8.85 -1.24
C GLU A 165 -17.71 7.72 -1.44
N PHE A 166 -16.70 7.91 -2.30
CA PHE A 166 -15.61 6.95 -2.49
C PHE A 166 -14.89 6.65 -1.17
N ILE A 167 -14.45 7.70 -0.47
CA ILE A 167 -13.74 7.57 0.81
C ILE A 167 -14.64 6.92 1.86
N THR A 168 -15.89 7.36 1.97
CA THR A 168 -16.86 6.79 2.93
C THR A 168 -17.06 5.29 2.68
N LYS A 169 -17.25 4.88 1.43
CA LYS A 169 -17.43 3.46 1.06
C LYS A 169 -16.19 2.64 1.35
N LEU A 170 -15.01 3.12 0.96
CA LEU A 170 -13.73 2.47 1.24
C LEU A 170 -13.53 2.23 2.74
N TYR A 171 -13.81 3.24 3.58
CA TYR A 171 -13.61 3.16 5.02
C TYR A 171 -14.64 2.26 5.71
N ASN A 172 -15.91 2.35 5.33
CA ASN A 172 -16.94 1.44 5.84
C ASN A 172 -16.60 -0.02 5.51
N ASP A 173 -16.20 -0.29 4.26
CA ASP A 173 -15.77 -1.62 3.85
C ASP A 173 -14.52 -2.06 4.64
N THR A 174 -13.52 -1.18 4.80
CA THR A 174 -12.31 -1.46 5.58
C THR A 174 -12.64 -1.87 7.02
N ILE A 175 -13.44 -1.08 7.74
CA ILE A 175 -13.86 -1.38 9.12
C ILE A 175 -14.63 -2.69 9.18
N ASN A 176 -15.51 -2.95 8.21
CA ASN A 176 -16.27 -4.20 8.13
C ASN A 176 -15.35 -5.41 7.95
N TYR A 177 -14.29 -5.29 7.15
CA TYR A 177 -13.31 -6.35 6.98
C TYR A 177 -12.45 -6.55 8.22
N CYS A 178 -12.01 -5.48 8.90
CA CYS A 178 -11.28 -5.57 10.17
C CYS A 178 -12.08 -6.36 11.22
N LYS A 179 -13.41 -6.19 11.26
CA LYS A 179 -14.30 -6.94 12.18
C LYS A 179 -14.49 -8.41 11.80
N LYS A 180 -14.40 -8.76 10.52
CA LYS A 180 -14.71 -10.10 9.99
C LYS A 180 -13.48 -10.99 9.85
N ILE A 181 -12.32 -10.41 9.53
CA ILE A 181 -11.11 -11.14 9.16
C ILE A 181 -9.98 -10.72 10.10
N ASN A 182 -9.52 -11.67 10.91
CA ASN A 182 -8.39 -11.44 11.81
C ASN A 182 -7.10 -11.14 11.03
N GLY A 183 -6.37 -10.09 11.42
CA GLY A 183 -5.13 -9.65 10.77
C GLY A 183 -5.30 -8.98 9.41
N PHE A 184 -6.53 -8.61 9.02
CA PHE A 184 -6.79 -7.88 7.78
C PHE A 184 -6.14 -6.48 7.77
N ASP A 185 -6.23 -5.77 8.89
CA ASP A 185 -5.59 -4.48 9.13
C ASP A 185 -4.07 -4.54 9.00
N ASN A 186 -3.42 -5.52 9.66
CA ASN A 186 -1.99 -5.80 9.49
C ASN A 186 -1.65 -6.00 8.01
N LEU A 187 -2.39 -6.87 7.32
CA LEU A 187 -2.17 -7.18 5.91
C LEU A 187 -2.35 -5.95 5.00
N PHE A 188 -3.38 -5.16 5.26
CA PHE A 188 -3.69 -3.99 4.44
C PHE A 188 -2.60 -2.91 4.59
N VAL A 189 -2.22 -2.58 5.83
CA VAL A 189 -1.16 -1.60 6.11
C VAL A 189 0.20 -2.07 5.56
N ARG A 190 0.53 -3.36 5.73
CA ARG A 190 1.74 -3.96 5.14
C ARG A 190 1.81 -3.70 3.64
N ASN A 191 0.72 -3.99 2.94
CA ASN A 191 0.63 -3.84 1.50
C ASN A 191 0.67 -2.37 1.06
N LEU A 192 0.08 -1.44 1.82
CA LEU A 192 0.24 0.00 1.59
C LEU A 192 1.71 0.42 1.67
N PHE A 193 2.45 0.01 2.70
CA PHE A 193 3.87 0.34 2.81
C PHE A 193 4.73 -0.26 1.72
N ILE A 194 4.51 -1.53 1.35
CA ILE A 194 5.26 -2.17 0.25
C ILE A 194 5.06 -1.38 -1.05
N ASN A 195 3.82 -0.97 -1.34
CA ASN A 195 3.51 -0.14 -2.51
C ASN A 195 4.17 1.24 -2.44
N LEU A 196 4.37 1.80 -1.25
CA LEU A 196 5.12 3.05 -1.07
C LEU A 196 6.64 2.87 -1.13
N GLY A 197 7.14 1.62 -1.23
CA GLY A 197 8.56 1.30 -1.34
C GLY A 197 9.22 0.87 -0.02
N LEU A 198 8.46 0.73 1.06
CA LEU A 198 8.97 0.29 2.36
C LEU A 198 8.67 -1.20 2.58
N ARG A 199 9.70 -2.03 2.49
CA ARG A 199 9.61 -3.47 2.81
C ARG A 199 9.39 -3.64 4.31
N ASN A 200 8.48 -4.53 4.68
CA ASN A 200 8.09 -4.74 6.06
C ASN A 200 7.51 -6.15 6.28
N LYS A 201 7.49 -6.59 7.53
CA LYS A 201 6.89 -7.84 8.02
C LYS A 201 5.75 -7.51 8.97
N ILE A 202 4.79 -8.42 9.06
CA ILE A 202 3.71 -8.40 10.06
C ILE A 202 3.66 -9.76 10.74
N ARG A 203 3.13 -9.80 11.98
CA ARG A 203 2.95 -11.03 12.74
C ARG A 203 2.18 -12.11 11.98
N ALA A 204 2.48 -13.37 12.30
CA ALA A 204 1.64 -14.50 11.90
C ALA A 204 0.33 -14.52 12.71
N ILE A 205 -0.78 -14.82 12.05
CA ILE A 205 -2.09 -14.92 12.70
C ILE A 205 -2.07 -16.06 13.72
N GLY A 206 -2.52 -15.77 14.95
CA GLY A 206 -2.62 -16.75 16.03
C GLY A 206 -1.30 -17.08 16.75
N ASN A 207 -0.21 -16.37 16.45
CA ASN A 207 1.06 -16.52 17.15
C ASN A 207 1.23 -15.46 18.24
N ASN A 208 1.45 -15.92 19.49
CA ASN A 208 1.58 -15.04 20.65
C ASN A 208 3.05 -14.82 21.09
N TYR A 209 4.02 -15.45 20.44
CA TYR A 209 5.44 -15.40 20.80
C TYR A 209 6.05 -14.03 20.51
N ILE A 210 5.66 -13.43 19.39
CA ILE A 210 6.05 -12.10 18.93
C ILE A 210 4.78 -11.39 18.45
N ARG A 211 4.49 -10.21 19.00
CA ARG A 211 3.19 -9.55 18.86
C ARG A 211 3.18 -8.31 17.98
N PHE A 212 4.36 -7.83 17.56
CA PHE A 212 4.52 -6.67 16.67
C PHE A 212 3.52 -6.72 15.53
N ASP A 213 2.70 -5.69 15.41
CA ASP A 213 1.79 -5.60 14.28
C ASP A 213 2.53 -5.38 12.96
N LEU A 214 3.60 -4.58 12.99
CA LEU A 214 4.44 -4.22 11.85
C LEU A 214 5.91 -4.08 12.27
N LEU A 215 6.81 -4.59 11.44
CA LEU A 215 8.26 -4.45 11.59
C LEU A 215 8.89 -4.08 10.24
N ALA A 216 9.71 -3.04 10.18
CA ALA A 216 10.44 -2.65 8.97
C ALA A 216 11.86 -2.15 9.30
N GLU A 217 12.71 -2.01 8.28
CA GLU A 217 14.06 -1.50 8.42
C GLU A 217 14.43 -0.54 7.28
N PHE A 218 15.14 0.55 7.59
CA PHE A 218 15.78 1.44 6.61
C PHE A 218 16.99 2.15 7.25
N ASP A 219 18.09 2.34 6.52
CA ASP A 219 19.29 3.09 6.99
C ASP A 219 19.70 2.80 8.45
N ASN A 220 19.72 1.51 8.84
CA ASN A 220 20.00 1.01 10.20
C ASN A 220 18.97 1.39 11.29
N SER A 221 17.88 2.07 10.93
CA SER A 221 16.73 2.31 11.79
C SER A 221 15.74 1.17 11.66
N ILE A 222 15.15 0.78 12.80
CA ILE A 222 14.14 -0.25 12.88
C ILE A 222 12.81 0.41 13.18
N ILE A 223 11.80 0.13 12.37
CA ILE A 223 10.44 0.60 12.61
C ILE A 223 9.68 -0.52 13.28
N VAL A 224 9.08 -0.24 14.43
CA VAL A 224 8.09 -1.11 15.07
C VAL A 224 6.77 -0.36 15.13
N GLY A 225 5.68 -1.01 14.74
CA GLY A 225 4.41 -0.33 14.55
C GLY A 225 3.22 -1.11 15.08
N GLU A 226 2.30 -0.38 15.71
CA GLU A 226 0.98 -0.84 16.15
C GLU A 226 -0.13 -0.27 15.26
N ILE A 227 -1.14 -1.08 14.91
CA ILE A 227 -2.14 -0.75 13.89
C ILE A 227 -3.55 -0.72 14.50
N GLY A 228 -4.12 0.47 14.61
CA GLY A 228 -5.48 0.72 15.11
C GLY A 228 -6.46 1.09 13.99
N LEU A 229 -7.00 0.11 13.25
CA LEU A 229 -7.98 0.34 12.18
C LEU A 229 -9.42 -0.07 12.51
N ASN A 230 -9.64 -0.79 13.59
CA ASN A 230 -10.95 -1.30 14.00
C ASN A 230 -11.62 -0.43 15.07
N ASN A 231 -10.86 0.44 15.74
CA ASN A 231 -11.27 1.21 16.92
C ASN A 231 -10.83 2.68 16.76
N THR A 232 -11.56 3.60 17.37
CA THR A 232 -11.17 5.02 17.46
C THR A 232 -10.47 5.37 18.77
N ASP A 233 -10.45 4.44 19.72
CA ASP A 233 -9.65 4.53 20.94
C ASP A 233 -8.35 3.80 20.70
N ILE A 234 -7.24 4.53 20.74
CA ILE A 234 -5.89 4.02 20.48
C ILE A 234 -4.99 4.08 21.73
N LEU A 235 -5.58 3.94 22.92
CA LEU A 235 -4.87 4.03 24.20
C LEU A 235 -3.95 2.83 24.47
N GLU A 236 -4.22 1.67 23.87
CA GLU A 236 -3.42 0.45 24.08
C GLU A 236 -2.16 0.44 23.23
N GLU A 237 -2.17 1.08 22.07
CA GLU A 237 -1.10 1.09 21.08
C GLU A 237 0.21 1.69 21.63
N PRO A 238 0.22 2.83 22.35
CA PRO A 238 1.44 3.31 22.99
C PRO A 238 2.02 2.33 24.00
N ARG A 239 1.16 1.55 24.71
CA ARG A 239 1.60 0.57 25.71
C ARG A 239 2.19 -0.66 25.03
N ALA A 240 1.53 -1.17 24.00
CA ALA A 240 2.02 -2.27 23.18
C ALA A 240 3.39 -1.91 22.56
N ILE A 241 3.58 -0.68 22.10
CA ILE A 241 4.89 -0.20 21.62
C ILE A 241 5.98 -0.28 22.69
N LEU A 242 5.69 0.05 23.95
CA LEU A 242 6.70 -0.06 25.01
C LEU A 242 7.10 -1.52 25.26
N ASP A 243 6.11 -2.42 25.28
CA ASP A 243 6.35 -3.86 25.38
C ASP A 243 7.21 -4.35 24.22
N ASP A 244 6.91 -3.85 23.01
CA ASP A 244 7.63 -4.21 21.81
C ASP A 244 9.09 -3.75 21.83
N ILE A 245 9.34 -2.50 22.22
CA ILE A 245 10.69 -1.96 22.41
C ILE A 245 11.44 -2.78 23.47
N ALA A 246 10.78 -3.15 24.57
CA ALA A 246 11.38 -3.97 25.60
C ALA A 246 11.74 -5.38 25.09
N ILE A 247 10.93 -5.99 24.23
CA ILE A 247 11.23 -7.27 23.58
C ILE A 247 12.43 -7.13 22.64
N LEU A 248 12.44 -6.10 21.78
CA LEU A 248 13.52 -5.83 20.84
C LEU A 248 14.86 -5.63 21.57
N PHE A 249 14.84 -4.88 22.67
CA PHE A 249 16.01 -4.67 23.50
C PHE A 249 16.45 -5.96 24.22
N SER A 250 15.55 -6.61 24.97
CA SER A 250 15.91 -7.72 25.86
C SER A 250 16.27 -9.02 25.14
N ARG A 251 15.59 -9.34 24.03
CA ARG A 251 15.79 -10.61 23.31
C ARG A 251 16.76 -10.50 22.15
N TYR A 252 16.80 -9.35 21.50
CA TYR A 252 17.54 -9.15 20.25
C TYR A 252 18.66 -8.12 20.37
N ASN A 253 18.86 -7.55 21.56
CA ASN A 253 19.90 -6.56 21.85
C ASN A 253 19.85 -5.35 20.92
N ILE A 254 18.63 -4.92 20.55
CA ILE A 254 18.38 -3.79 19.67
C ILE A 254 18.24 -2.52 20.54
N PRO A 255 19.15 -1.54 20.43
CA PRO A 255 19.09 -0.32 21.24
C PRO A 255 17.85 0.51 20.89
N LYS A 256 17.15 1.04 21.89
CA LYS A 256 15.95 1.87 21.68
C LYS A 256 16.19 3.09 20.79
N GLU A 257 17.42 3.61 20.77
CA GLU A 257 17.84 4.76 19.97
C GLU A 257 17.80 4.47 18.46
N THR A 258 17.84 3.19 18.09
CA THR A 258 17.71 2.73 16.69
C THR A 258 16.26 2.45 16.30
N ILE A 259 15.34 2.46 17.27
CA ILE A 259 13.93 2.10 17.07
C ILE A 259 13.09 3.36 16.84
N ILE A 260 12.30 3.33 15.77
CA ILE A 260 11.30 4.31 15.41
C ILE A 260 9.92 3.69 15.67
N PRO A 261 9.32 3.95 16.84
CA PRO A 261 7.98 3.48 17.12
C PRO A 261 6.92 4.29 16.37
N ILE A 262 5.98 3.60 15.76
CA ILE A 262 4.87 4.21 15.01
C ILE A 262 3.52 3.65 15.43
N ILE A 263 2.49 4.48 15.42
CA ILE A 263 1.09 4.07 15.53
C ILE A 263 0.41 4.44 14.23
N ILE A 264 -0.36 3.53 13.65
CA ILE A 264 -1.17 3.79 12.46
C ILE A 264 -2.62 3.80 12.89
N THR A 265 -3.26 4.96 12.77
CA THR A 265 -4.63 5.15 13.24
C THR A 265 -5.57 5.47 12.08
N LEU A 266 -6.76 4.84 12.10
CA LEU A 266 -7.83 5.19 11.16
C LEU A 266 -8.36 6.61 11.41
N ALA A 267 -8.49 6.99 12.68
CA ALA A 267 -9.01 8.27 13.10
C ALA A 267 -8.40 8.66 14.45
N PHE A 268 -7.91 9.89 14.53
CA PHE A 268 -7.39 10.47 15.75
C PHE A 268 -8.48 10.54 16.83
N PRO A 269 -8.17 10.14 18.07
CA PRO A 269 -9.08 10.27 19.19
C PRO A 269 -9.54 11.70 19.45
N ASN A 270 -10.61 11.84 20.23
CA ASN A 270 -11.06 13.17 20.63
C ASN A 270 -10.01 13.87 21.51
N LYS A 271 -10.05 15.21 21.53
CA LYS A 271 -9.08 16.05 22.26
C LYS A 271 -8.94 15.76 23.76
N ARG A 272 -9.94 15.10 24.36
CA ARG A 272 -9.97 14.73 25.78
C ARG A 272 -9.45 13.31 26.06
N SER A 273 -8.96 12.60 25.05
CA SER A 273 -8.42 11.26 25.21
C SER A 273 -7.07 11.30 25.95
N ASP A 274 -6.89 10.37 26.88
CA ASP A 274 -5.66 10.23 27.67
C ASP A 274 -4.46 9.80 26.82
N VAL A 275 -4.67 9.30 25.60
CA VAL A 275 -3.59 8.83 24.72
C VAL A 275 -2.51 9.90 24.50
N TYR A 276 -2.91 11.17 24.42
CA TYR A 276 -1.98 12.26 24.16
C TYR A 276 -1.07 12.55 25.35
N GLU A 277 -1.59 12.46 26.57
CA GLU A 277 -0.79 12.55 27.79
C GLU A 277 0.13 11.33 27.90
N VAL A 278 -0.38 10.12 27.62
CA VAL A 278 0.44 8.89 27.65
C VAL A 278 1.61 8.98 26.67
N ILE A 279 1.40 9.37 25.41
CA ILE A 279 2.49 9.55 24.44
C ILE A 279 3.49 10.62 24.92
N THR A 280 2.99 11.71 25.51
CA THR A 280 3.84 12.78 26.05
C THR A 280 4.72 12.28 27.19
N ASP A 281 4.14 11.54 28.13
CA ASP A 281 4.82 11.00 29.30
C ASP A 281 5.86 9.96 28.91
N ILE A 282 5.54 9.09 27.94
CA ILE A 282 6.51 8.15 27.36
C ILE A 282 7.75 8.88 26.84
N ASN A 283 7.56 9.98 26.10
CA ASN A 283 8.68 10.75 25.59
C ASN A 283 9.47 11.44 26.72
N ASN A 284 8.78 12.09 27.66
CA ASN A 284 9.43 12.81 28.75
C ASN A 284 10.24 11.90 29.68
N VAL A 285 9.73 10.70 29.96
CA VAL A 285 10.35 9.76 30.91
C VAL A 285 11.39 8.87 30.23
N LEU A 286 11.10 8.38 29.03
CA LEU A 286 11.93 7.36 28.37
C LEU A 286 12.73 7.89 27.17
N SER A 287 12.49 9.13 26.75
CA SER A 287 13.01 9.72 25.51
C SER A 287 12.63 8.92 24.27
N ILE A 288 11.41 8.37 24.27
CA ILE A 288 10.85 7.60 23.17
C ILE A 288 9.77 8.44 22.48
N GLN A 289 10.06 8.93 21.27
CA GLN A 289 9.09 9.67 20.46
C GLN A 289 8.27 8.69 19.62
N ILE A 290 6.97 8.53 19.91
CA ILE A 290 6.05 7.76 19.09
C ILE A 290 5.51 8.64 17.95
N ARG A 291 5.44 8.10 16.73
CA ARG A 291 4.91 8.81 15.55
C ARG A 291 3.52 8.28 15.24
N THR A 292 2.50 9.14 15.26
CA THR A 292 1.11 8.74 15.00
C THR A 292 0.72 9.08 13.57
N ILE A 293 0.82 8.09 12.69
CA ILE A 293 0.63 8.22 11.24
C ILE A 293 -0.84 8.03 10.88
N PRO A 294 -1.44 8.98 10.12
CA PRO A 294 -2.78 8.80 9.57
C PRO A 294 -2.83 7.64 8.58
N PHE A 295 -3.69 6.65 8.81
CA PHE A 295 -3.99 5.63 7.81
C PHE A 295 -4.47 6.25 6.50
N HIS A 296 -5.28 7.32 6.60
CA HIS A 296 -5.77 8.04 5.43
C HIS A 296 -4.67 8.62 4.56
N LEU A 297 -3.60 9.15 5.17
CA LEU A 297 -2.46 9.63 4.41
C LEU A 297 -1.80 8.50 3.60
N LEU A 298 -1.63 7.32 4.20
CA LEU A 298 -1.06 6.16 3.49
C LEU A 298 -1.93 5.74 2.31
N VAL A 299 -3.26 5.76 2.47
CA VAL A 299 -4.21 5.52 1.37
C VAL A 299 -4.05 6.57 0.28
N MET A 300 -4.02 7.87 0.63
CA MET A 300 -3.84 8.97 -0.33
C MET A 300 -2.53 8.83 -1.11
N MET A 301 -1.42 8.53 -0.42
CA MET A 301 -0.13 8.31 -1.06
C MET A 301 -0.19 7.15 -2.07
N ASN A 302 -0.90 6.06 -1.75
CA ASN A 302 -1.09 4.93 -2.66
C ASN A 302 -1.97 5.31 -3.87
N LEU A 303 -3.09 6.02 -3.66
CA LEU A 303 -3.98 6.46 -4.74
C LEU A 303 -3.27 7.35 -5.76
N PHE A 304 -2.31 8.18 -5.31
CA PHE A 304 -1.53 9.08 -6.17
C PHE A 304 -0.15 8.53 -6.54
N HIS A 305 0.08 7.23 -6.32
CA HIS A 305 1.31 6.52 -6.70
C HIS A 305 2.59 7.20 -6.18
N LEU A 306 2.53 7.74 -4.96
CA LEU A 306 3.68 8.36 -4.31
C LEU A 306 4.64 7.28 -3.78
N ARG A 307 5.90 7.68 -3.60
CA ARG A 307 6.91 6.89 -2.91
C ARG A 307 7.20 7.53 -1.57
N LEU A 308 7.49 6.69 -0.59
CA LEU A 308 7.86 7.12 0.74
C LEU A 308 9.37 7.35 0.78
N GLU A 309 9.78 8.50 1.30
CA GLU A 309 11.17 8.85 1.60
C GLU A 309 11.39 8.63 3.11
N PRO A 310 11.88 7.45 3.56
CA PRO A 310 11.76 7.04 4.96
C PRO A 310 12.43 8.01 5.94
N THR A 311 13.62 8.48 5.59
CA THR A 311 14.44 9.38 6.39
C THR A 311 13.78 10.74 6.65
N GLN A 312 12.91 11.19 5.75
CA GLN A 312 12.13 12.43 5.94
C GLN A 312 10.77 12.13 6.58
N PHE A 313 10.09 11.08 6.11
CA PHE A 313 8.74 10.73 6.53
C PHE A 313 8.65 10.43 8.04
N PHE A 314 9.58 9.63 8.58
CA PHE A 314 9.54 9.23 9.99
C PHE A 314 10.09 10.28 10.98
N LYS A 315 10.47 11.47 10.48
CA LYS A 315 10.74 12.66 11.31
C LYS A 315 9.47 13.48 11.59
N LEU A 316 8.38 13.16 10.89
CA LEU A 316 7.08 13.82 11.02
C LEU A 316 6.17 13.04 11.97
N PHE A 317 4.94 13.53 12.14
CA PHE A 317 3.85 12.89 12.88
C PHE A 317 4.11 12.76 14.38
N ASN A 318 4.81 13.74 14.95
CA ASN A 318 4.94 13.87 16.39
C ASN A 318 3.63 14.43 16.95
N ILE A 319 2.78 13.53 17.43
CA ILE A 319 1.45 13.82 17.95
C ILE A 319 1.47 13.55 19.44
N ASP A 320 1.10 14.56 20.23
CA ASP A 320 1.18 14.56 21.68
C ASP A 320 0.16 15.57 22.25
N LYS A 321 0.19 15.85 23.56
CA LYS A 321 -0.74 16.79 24.18
C LYS A 321 -0.66 18.23 23.66
N ASN A 322 0.49 18.62 23.12
CA ASN A 322 0.73 19.96 22.59
C ASN A 322 0.45 20.04 21.09
N ASN A 323 0.52 18.91 20.37
CA ASN A 323 0.20 18.81 18.96
C ASN A 323 -0.80 17.67 18.68
N LEU A 324 -2.07 18.05 18.53
CA LEU A 324 -3.18 17.12 18.29
C LEU A 324 -3.54 16.95 16.80
N SER A 325 -2.67 17.41 15.89
CA SER A 325 -2.94 17.45 14.45
C SER A 325 -1.74 17.04 13.61
N SER A 326 -1.99 16.13 12.66
CA SER A 326 -1.04 15.70 11.64
C SER A 326 -1.22 16.46 10.32
N ILE A 327 -2.12 17.44 10.22
CA ILE A 327 -2.45 18.13 8.96
C ILE A 327 -1.21 18.79 8.36
N ASN A 328 -0.45 19.55 9.17
CA ASN A 328 0.74 20.26 8.67
C ASN A 328 1.81 19.28 8.16
N ASP A 329 1.98 18.15 8.84
CA ASP A 329 2.92 17.12 8.42
C ASP A 329 2.43 16.38 7.17
N SER A 330 1.14 16.10 7.08
CA SER A 330 0.51 15.51 5.89
C SER A 330 0.65 16.42 4.66
N LEU A 331 0.53 17.73 4.84
CA LEU A 331 0.74 18.74 3.79
C LEU A 331 2.19 18.87 3.34
N LYS A 332 3.17 18.48 4.17
CA LYS A 332 4.57 18.39 3.71
C LYS A 332 4.77 17.21 2.75
N ILE A 333 3.96 16.16 2.88
CA ILE A 333 4.01 14.97 2.01
C ILE A 333 3.17 15.17 0.76
N ILE A 334 1.96 15.70 0.90
CA ILE A 334 1.02 15.97 -0.19
C ILE A 334 0.48 17.41 -0.02
N PRO A 335 1.17 18.42 -0.58
CA PRO A 335 0.76 19.83 -0.48
C PRO A 335 -0.67 20.10 -0.97
N GLU A 336 -1.14 19.32 -1.93
CA GLU A 336 -2.44 19.46 -2.58
C GLU A 336 -3.63 18.95 -1.75
N LEU A 337 -3.41 18.34 -0.56
CA LEU A 337 -4.53 17.83 0.27
C LEU A 337 -5.61 18.87 0.55
N LYS A 338 -5.26 20.18 0.62
CA LYS A 338 -6.23 21.27 0.83
C LYS A 338 -7.30 21.33 -0.26
N THR A 339 -6.97 20.91 -1.48
CA THR A 339 -7.87 20.96 -2.63
C THR A 339 -8.43 19.59 -2.97
N ILE A 340 -7.67 18.50 -2.73
CA ILE A 340 -8.05 17.17 -3.19
C ILE A 340 -8.70 16.28 -2.13
N ASP A 341 -8.55 16.58 -0.84
CA ASP A 341 -9.04 15.75 0.25
C ASP A 341 -10.23 16.41 0.97
N PRO A 342 -11.46 15.90 0.79
CA PRO A 342 -12.62 16.46 1.46
C PRO A 342 -12.66 16.19 2.98
N TYR A 343 -11.73 15.39 3.52
CA TYR A 343 -11.62 15.04 4.94
C TYR A 343 -10.40 15.63 5.64
N LEU A 344 -9.66 16.58 5.01
CA LEU A 344 -8.45 17.14 5.61
C LEU A 344 -8.66 17.70 7.03
N ASN A 345 -9.81 18.32 7.31
CA ASN A 345 -10.15 18.88 8.62
C ASN A 345 -10.95 17.93 9.53
N HIS A 346 -10.98 16.63 9.22
CA HIS A 346 -11.73 15.62 9.96
C HIS A 346 -10.84 14.82 10.92
N SER A 347 -11.46 13.89 11.65
CA SER A 347 -10.78 12.95 12.55
C SER A 347 -9.67 12.12 11.89
N PHE A 348 -9.62 12.02 10.56
CA PHE A 348 -8.55 11.30 9.87
C PHE A 348 -7.17 11.93 10.04
N TYR A 349 -7.08 13.25 10.28
CA TYR A 349 -5.79 13.92 10.45
C TYR A 349 -5.61 14.62 11.80
N GLN A 350 -6.67 14.81 12.58
CA GLN A 350 -6.58 15.59 13.81
C GLN A 350 -7.63 15.21 14.83
N ALA A 351 -7.34 15.47 16.09
CA ALA A 351 -8.30 15.27 17.17
C ALA A 351 -9.56 16.13 16.97
N THR A 352 -10.72 15.50 17.01
CA THR A 352 -12.03 16.17 16.99
C THR A 352 -12.54 16.49 18.40
N LYS A 353 -13.62 17.28 18.48
CA LYS A 353 -14.20 17.74 19.75
C LYS A 353 -14.58 16.59 20.68
#